data_AF-X6LSN0-F1
#
_entry.id   AF-X6LSN0-F1
#
_cell.length_a   1.000
_cell.length_b   1.000
_cell.length_c   1.000
_cell.angle_alpha   90.00
_cell.angle_beta   90.00
_cell.angle_gamma   90.00
#
_symmetry.space_group_name_H-M   'P 1'
#
loop_
_entity.id
_entity.type
_entity.pdbx_description
1 polymer ?
#
loop_
_entity_poly.entity_id
_entity_poly.type
_entity_poly.pdbx_seq_one_letter_code
_entity_poly.pdbx_strand_id
1 'polypeptide(L)'
;MMKYVSVWSNISDRSNKFDNYNQWVSFTDNDNHPIIIGRHNDNYIGARALIGGSNNHLLFITHLENKISVFNLNTFQFINHDYLPFYMYYRPFHCFVPNSENGQEMIKTKKQHYQMLL
;
A
#
# COMPACT_ATOMS: atom_id res chain seq x y z
N MET A 1 4.20 -12.11 2.17
CA MET A 1 5.14 -10.99 2.29
C MET A 1 6.38 -11.25 1.43
N MET A 2 7.09 -10.22 0.97
CA MET A 2 8.35 -10.38 0.22
C MET A 2 9.49 -9.73 1.00
N LYS A 3 10.58 -10.47 1.23
CA LYS A 3 11.85 -9.87 1.64
C LYS A 3 12.56 -9.38 0.39
N TYR A 4 12.60 -8.07 0.19
CA TYR A 4 13.16 -7.48 -1.02
C TYR A 4 14.65 -7.17 -0.86
N VAL A 5 15.43 -7.50 -1.88
CA VAL A 5 16.81 -7.03 -2.08
C VAL A 5 16.91 -6.39 -3.45
N SER A 6 17.47 -5.19 -3.49
CA SER A 6 17.69 -4.46 -4.74
C SER A 6 18.59 -5.24 -5.70
N VAL A 7 18.09 -5.45 -6.92
CA VAL A 7 18.85 -6.00 -8.04
C VAL A 7 20.02 -5.12 -8.47
N TRP A 8 20.02 -3.85 -8.04
CA TRP A 8 21.08 -2.88 -8.32
C TRP A 8 22.11 -2.75 -7.18
N SER A 9 21.93 -3.49 -6.07
CA SER A 9 22.91 -3.47 -4.98
C SER A 9 24.16 -4.26 -5.37
N ASN A 10 25.35 -3.80 -4.97
CA ASN A 10 26.59 -4.49 -5.30
C ASN A 10 26.64 -5.83 -4.55
N ILE A 11 26.60 -6.95 -5.27
CA ILE A 11 26.33 -8.31 -4.74
C ILE A 11 27.62 -9.00 -4.26
N SER A 12 28.78 -8.34 -4.36
CA SER A 12 30.10 -8.96 -4.16
C SER A 12 30.32 -9.62 -2.79
N ASP A 13 29.59 -9.22 -1.74
CA ASP A 13 29.73 -9.77 -0.38
C ASP A 13 28.67 -10.82 0.00
N ARG A 14 27.84 -11.29 -0.94
CA ARG A 14 26.62 -12.07 -0.61
C ARG A 14 26.56 -13.48 -1.19
N SER A 15 27.70 -14.14 -1.36
CA SER A 15 27.71 -15.56 -1.75
C SER A 15 27.06 -16.42 -0.64
N ASN A 16 26.02 -17.17 -1.02
CA ASN A 16 25.35 -18.25 -0.29
C ASN A 16 24.21 -17.92 0.71
N LYS A 17 23.61 -16.72 0.67
CA LYS A 17 22.50 -16.39 1.61
C LYS A 17 21.23 -15.83 0.94
N PHE A 18 20.95 -16.24 -0.29
CA PHE A 18 19.82 -15.74 -1.07
C PHE A 18 18.57 -16.62 -1.07
N ASP A 19 18.53 -17.69 -0.27
CA ASP A 19 17.33 -18.51 -0.19
C ASP A 19 16.14 -17.64 0.27
N ASN A 20 15.17 -17.47 -0.62
CA ASN A 20 13.87 -16.81 -0.41
C ASN A 20 13.83 -15.27 -0.46
N TYR A 21 14.85 -14.58 -1.00
CA TYR A 21 14.72 -13.14 -1.31
C TYR A 21 14.01 -12.90 -2.65
N ASN A 22 13.33 -11.76 -2.77
CA ASN A 22 12.54 -11.39 -3.95
C ASN A 22 11.49 -12.43 -4.36
N GLN A 23 11.12 -13.32 -3.43
CA GLN A 23 10.06 -14.29 -3.58
C GLN A 23 8.86 -13.87 -2.75
N TRP A 24 7.66 -14.12 -3.28
CA TRP A 24 6.43 -13.97 -2.54
C TRP A 24 6.25 -15.18 -1.63
N VAL A 25 6.29 -14.96 -0.31
CA VAL A 25 5.79 -15.94 0.66
C VAL A 25 4.38 -15.56 1.11
N SER A 26 3.63 -16.49 1.70
CA SER A 26 2.33 -16.18 2.29
C SER A 26 2.47 -15.08 3.36
N PHE A 27 1.45 -14.23 3.47
CA PHE A 27 1.31 -13.35 4.62
C PHE A 27 0.43 -14.08 5.63
N THR A 28 0.87 -14.21 6.87
CA THR A 28 0.19 -15.00 7.90
C THR A 28 0.02 -14.20 9.18
N ASP A 29 -0.96 -14.58 9.99
CA ASP A 29 -1.12 -14.07 11.35
C ASP A 29 -0.10 -14.70 12.33
N ASN A 30 -0.28 -14.43 13.62
CA ASN A 30 0.59 -14.94 14.68
C ASN A 30 0.50 -16.46 14.88
N ASP A 31 -0.57 -17.09 14.38
CA ASP A 31 -0.83 -18.53 14.46
C ASP A 31 -0.49 -19.24 13.13
N ASN A 32 0.22 -18.55 12.22
CA ASN A 32 0.58 -19.00 10.87
C ASN A 32 -0.62 -19.24 9.93
N HIS A 33 -1.80 -18.69 10.22
CA HIS A 33 -2.92 -18.75 9.29
C HIS A 33 -2.73 -17.74 8.15
N PRO A 34 -2.89 -18.15 6.88
CA PRO A 34 -2.80 -17.23 5.75
C PRO A 34 -3.82 -16.09 5.84
N ILE A 35 -3.34 -14.87 5.73
CA ILE A 35 -4.14 -13.66 5.65
C ILE A 35 -4.37 -13.32 4.19
N ILE A 36 -5.65 -13.21 3.82
CA ILE A 36 -6.07 -12.80 2.49
C ILE A 36 -6.56 -11.35 2.58
N ILE A 37 -5.85 -10.44 1.93
CA ILE A 37 -6.25 -9.04 1.80
C ILE A 37 -7.02 -8.90 0.48
N GLY A 38 -8.34 -9.03 0.57
CA GLY A 38 -9.24 -8.94 -0.56
C GLY A 38 -10.62 -9.49 -0.20
N ARG A 39 -11.65 -9.05 -0.92
CA ARG A 39 -13.03 -9.50 -0.74
C ARG A 39 -13.54 -10.12 -2.03
N HIS A 40 -14.34 -11.18 -1.91
CA HIS A 40 -14.79 -11.99 -3.06
C HIS A 40 -15.43 -11.17 -4.20
N ASN A 41 -16.16 -10.10 -3.86
CA ASN A 41 -16.89 -9.27 -4.83
C ASN A 41 -16.16 -7.98 -5.21
N ASP A 42 -14.99 -7.70 -4.64
CA ASP A 42 -14.28 -6.44 -4.90
C ASP A 42 -13.23 -6.61 -5.99
N ASN A 43 -13.24 -5.64 -6.92
CA ASN A 43 -12.25 -5.56 -7.98
C ASN A 43 -11.04 -4.75 -7.50
N TYR A 44 -9.94 -5.45 -7.21
CA TYR A 44 -8.67 -4.86 -6.79
C TYR A 44 -7.75 -4.50 -7.97
N ILE A 45 -8.25 -4.43 -9.20
CA ILE A 45 -7.46 -3.94 -10.35
C ILE A 45 -6.94 -2.54 -10.03
N GLY A 46 -5.62 -2.38 -10.17
CA GLY A 46 -4.91 -1.13 -9.91
C GLY A 46 -4.91 -0.67 -8.45
N ALA A 47 -5.14 -1.59 -7.51
CA ALA A 47 -5.01 -1.28 -6.09
C ALA A 47 -3.64 -0.67 -5.75
N ARG A 48 -3.66 0.30 -4.85
CA ARG A 48 -2.51 0.97 -4.24
C ARG A 48 -2.68 0.86 -2.74
N ALA A 49 -1.58 0.80 -2.01
CA ALA A 49 -1.63 0.81 -0.56
C ALA A 49 -0.51 1.65 0.04
N LEU A 50 -0.79 2.21 1.22
CA LEU A 50 0.12 3.02 2.02
C LEU A 50 0.04 2.55 3.47
N ILE A 51 1.18 2.46 4.14
CA ILE A 51 1.25 2.25 5.59
C ILE A 51 1.26 3.61 6.26
N GLY A 52 0.41 3.79 7.27
CA GLY A 52 0.32 5.01 8.06
C GLY A 52 -0.38 4.81 9.40
N GLY A 53 -1.03 5.87 9.89
CA GLY A 53 -1.54 5.95 11.26
C GLY A 53 -0.45 6.29 12.27
N SER A 54 -0.84 6.72 13.48
CA SER A 54 0.09 7.24 14.50
C SER A 54 1.27 6.32 14.84
N ASN A 55 1.05 4.99 14.73
CA ASN A 55 2.06 3.97 14.99
C ASN A 55 2.39 3.12 13.75
N ASN A 56 2.16 3.61 12.52
CA ASN A 56 2.39 2.86 11.27
C ASN A 56 1.72 1.46 11.24
N HIS A 57 0.57 1.35 11.89
CA HIS A 57 -0.15 0.09 12.11
C HIS A 57 -1.38 -0.06 11.21
N LEU A 58 -1.64 0.92 10.34
CA LEU A 58 -2.76 0.92 9.42
C LEU A 58 -2.26 0.81 7.98
N LEU A 59 -2.86 -0.09 7.22
CA LEU A 59 -2.70 -0.21 5.78
C LEU A 59 -3.94 0.38 5.12
N PHE A 60 -3.77 1.54 4.49
CA PHE A 60 -4.79 2.19 3.67
C PHE A 60 -4.70 1.61 2.27
N ILE A 61 -5.77 1.02 1.79
CA ILE A 61 -5.84 0.35 0.48
C ILE A 61 -6.87 1.06 -0.37
N THR A 62 -6.46 1.51 -1.53
CA THR A 62 -7.27 2.25 -2.49
C THR A 62 -7.37 1.46 -3.77
N HIS A 63 -8.57 1.26 -4.30
CA HIS A 63 -8.78 0.46 -5.51
C HIS A 63 -9.94 0.99 -6.37
N LEU A 64 -10.41 0.22 -7.34
CA LEU A 64 -11.42 0.65 -8.31
C LEU A 64 -12.67 1.26 -7.63
N GLU A 65 -13.36 2.16 -8.34
CA GLU A 65 -14.63 2.78 -7.92
C GLU A 65 -14.52 3.67 -6.68
N ASN A 66 -13.36 4.34 -6.50
CA ASN A 66 -13.08 5.21 -5.35
C ASN A 66 -13.18 4.49 -4.01
N LYS A 67 -13.11 3.17 -3.99
CA LYS A 67 -13.17 2.39 -2.76
C LYS A 67 -11.86 2.52 -1.98
N ILE A 68 -12.00 2.74 -0.69
CA ILE A 68 -10.92 2.68 0.29
C ILE A 68 -11.24 1.63 1.35
N SER A 69 -10.24 0.85 1.71
CA SER A 69 -10.28 -0.07 2.84
C SER A 69 -9.17 0.30 3.81
N VAL A 70 -9.46 0.24 5.11
CA VAL A 70 -8.45 0.42 6.18
C VAL A 70 -8.27 -0.91 6.88
N PHE A 71 -7.06 -1.44 6.86
CA PHE A 71 -6.71 -2.71 7.45
C PHE A 71 -5.72 -2.50 8.61
N ASN A 72 -5.98 -3.11 9.76
CA ASN A 72 -5.09 -3.05 10.91
C ASN A 72 -4.03 -4.14 10.81
N LEU A 73 -2.76 -3.74 10.74
CA LEU A 73 -1.62 -4.65 10.60
C LEU A 73 -1.29 -5.42 11.88
N ASN A 74 -1.74 -4.95 13.05
CA ASN A 74 -1.50 -5.62 14.33
C ASN A 74 -2.56 -6.69 14.62
N THR A 75 -3.82 -6.41 14.28
CA THR A 75 -4.93 -7.34 14.54
C THR A 75 -5.30 -8.19 13.33
N PHE A 76 -4.70 -7.90 12.17
CA PHE A 76 -4.98 -8.56 10.89
C PHE A 76 -6.47 -8.50 10.48
N GLN A 77 -7.14 -7.40 10.80
CA GLN A 77 -8.57 -7.19 10.55
C GLN A 77 -8.83 -5.89 9.79
N PHE A 78 -9.87 -5.88 8.97
CA PHE A 78 -10.39 -4.64 8.40
C PHE A 78 -11.07 -3.80 9.47
N ILE A 79 -10.71 -2.52 9.53
CA ILE A 79 -11.33 -1.52 10.39
C ILE A 79 -12.53 -0.89 9.68
N ASN A 80 -12.35 -0.49 8.42
CA ASN A 80 -13.39 0.19 7.67
C ASN A 80 -13.27 -0.07 6.17
N HIS A 81 -14.40 0.08 5.48
CA HIS A 81 -14.51 0.15 4.02
C HIS A 81 -15.41 1.32 3.68
N ASP A 82 -14.95 2.18 2.79
CA ASP A 82 -15.69 3.38 2.43
C ASP A 82 -15.41 3.77 0.98
N TYR A 83 -16.09 4.82 0.54
CA TYR A 83 -15.84 5.48 -0.73
C TYR A 83 -15.16 6.81 -0.45
N LEU A 84 -14.04 7.06 -1.13
CA LEU A 84 -13.42 8.36 -1.12
C LEU A 84 -14.38 9.40 -1.71
N PRO A 85 -14.42 10.62 -1.16
CA PRO A 85 -15.39 11.66 -1.52
C PRO A 85 -15.05 12.35 -2.85
N PHE A 86 -14.72 11.58 -3.88
CA PHE A 86 -14.45 12.07 -5.23
C PHE A 86 -15.56 11.62 -6.16
N TYR A 87 -16.31 12.58 -6.71
CA TYR A 87 -17.26 12.31 -7.77
C TYR A 87 -16.51 12.22 -9.10
N MET A 88 -15.91 11.07 -9.38
CA MET A 88 -15.24 10.88 -10.66
C MET A 88 -15.48 9.49 -11.22
N TYR A 89 -16.53 9.39 -12.04
CA TYR A 89 -16.92 8.20 -12.81
C TYR A 89 -15.80 7.60 -13.67
N TYR A 90 -14.72 8.36 -13.92
CA TYR A 90 -13.71 8.00 -14.94
C TYR A 90 -12.26 7.93 -14.43
N ARG A 91 -12.00 7.95 -13.11
CA ARG A 91 -10.63 7.68 -12.61
C ARG A 91 -10.53 6.35 -11.87
N PRO A 92 -10.12 5.28 -12.57
CA PRO A 92 -10.10 3.95 -11.99
C PRO A 92 -8.99 3.74 -10.95
N PHE A 93 -7.95 4.59 -10.93
CA PHE A 93 -6.75 4.38 -10.10
C PHE A 93 -6.37 5.66 -9.37
N HIS A 94 -6.59 5.68 -8.06
CA HIS A 94 -6.15 6.74 -7.18
C HIS A 94 -4.93 6.28 -6.36
N CYS A 95 -4.10 7.24 -5.94
CA CYS A 95 -2.94 6.99 -5.09
C CYS A 95 -2.79 8.08 -4.04
N PHE A 96 -2.22 7.71 -2.90
CA PHE A 96 -1.76 8.68 -1.91
C PHE A 96 -0.42 9.26 -2.34
N VAL A 97 -0.25 10.56 -2.09
CA VAL A 97 1.01 11.27 -2.30
C VAL A 97 1.42 11.86 -0.96
N PRO A 98 2.64 11.59 -0.47
CA PRO A 98 3.13 12.20 0.76
C PRO A 98 3.14 13.72 0.66
N ASN A 99 2.74 14.40 1.74
CA ASN A 99 2.83 15.85 1.79
C ASN A 99 4.29 16.26 2.03
N SER A 100 4.88 17.02 1.11
CA SER A 100 6.29 17.44 1.18
C SER A 100 6.46 18.61 2.15
N GLU A 101 6.35 18.39 3.45
CA GLU A 101 6.80 19.40 4.44
C GLU A 101 8.32 19.34 4.68
N ASN A 102 8.99 18.21 4.39
CA ASN A 102 10.45 18.07 4.57
C ASN A 102 11.15 17.20 3.51
N GLY A 103 11.31 17.72 2.29
CA GLY A 103 12.39 17.30 1.38
C GLY A 103 11.97 16.42 0.20
N GLN A 104 11.58 17.07 -0.88
CA GLN A 104 12.00 16.83 -2.28
C GLN A 104 11.26 17.85 -3.14
N GLU A 105 12.00 18.62 -3.96
CA GLU A 105 11.42 19.58 -4.90
C GLU A 105 10.55 18.86 -5.93
N MET A 106 9.24 18.78 -5.68
CA MET A 106 8.29 18.52 -6.74
C MET A 106 8.13 19.81 -7.55
N ILE A 107 8.41 19.72 -8.85
CA ILE A 107 8.10 20.76 -9.83
C ILE A 107 6.66 21.23 -9.58
N LYS A 108 6.51 22.50 -9.19
CA LYS A 108 5.22 23.18 -8.97
C LYS A 108 4.39 23.12 -10.25
N THR A 109 3.67 22.02 -10.44
CA THR A 109 2.66 21.90 -11.48
C THR A 109 1.38 22.53 -10.95
N LYS A 110 0.88 23.49 -11.72
CA LYS A 110 -0.23 24.38 -11.39
C LYS A 110 -1.44 23.59 -10.89
N LYS A 111 -1.99 24.05 -9.75
CA LYS A 111 -3.31 23.75 -9.16
C LYS A 111 -4.01 22.51 -9.73
N GLN A 112 -3.99 21.41 -8.97
CA GLN A 112 -5.02 20.38 -9.09
C GLN A 112 -5.71 20.17 -7.74
N HIS A 113 -7.04 20.16 -7.87
CA HIS A 113 -8.07 20.14 -6.83
C HIS A 113 -8.07 18.82 -6.04
N TYR A 114 -8.32 18.94 -4.73
CA TYR A 114 -8.54 17.89 -3.72
C TYR A 114 -7.32 17.05 -3.32
N GLN A 115 -6.72 17.43 -2.20
CA GLN A 115 -5.66 16.70 -1.50
C GLN A 115 -6.25 16.04 -0.26
N MET A 116 -5.94 14.77 -0.02
CA MET A 116 -6.13 14.12 1.28
C MET A 116 -4.78 14.03 1.98
N LEU A 117 -4.72 14.62 3.16
CA LEU A 117 -3.56 14.57 4.05
C LEU A 117 -3.77 13.43 5.03
N LEU A 118 -2.82 12.50 5.07
CA LEU A 118 -2.78 11.37 5.99
C LEU A 118 -1.70 11.61 7.05
#